data_AF-A7VUQ6-F1
#
_entry.id   AF-A7VUQ6-F1
#
_cell.length_a   1.000
_cell.length_b   1.000
_cell.length_c   1.000
_cell.angle_alpha   90.00
_cell.angle_beta   90.00
_cell.angle_gamma   90.00
#
_symmetry.space_group_name_H-M   'P 1'
#
loop_
_entity.id
_entity.type
_entity.pdbx_description
1 polymer ?
#
loop_
_entity_poly.entity_id
_entity_poly.type
_entity_poly.pdbx_seq_one_letter_code
_entity_poly.pdbx_strand_id
1 'polypeptide(L)'
;MKRSAEHTLSQDMGSGKSMARMGLKQMMRAVKDGLAQAVLVQNLTRLSHDPAILMKILEFLQDHNAVLITTESDLRYELYIKGLEQHFLRRAAQKGLRLPW
;
A
#
# COMPACT_ATOMS: atom_id res chain seq x y z
N MET A 1 18.94 -23.45 -2.65
CA MET A 1 18.23 -22.72 -3.72
C MET A 1 18.00 -21.29 -3.21
N LYS A 2 18.80 -20.31 -3.66
CA LYS A 2 18.65 -18.91 -3.24
C LYS A 2 17.50 -18.30 -4.05
N ARG A 3 16.39 -17.91 -3.41
CA ARG A 3 15.38 -17.06 -4.04
C ARG A 3 16.02 -15.68 -4.21
N SER A 4 16.32 -15.31 -5.45
CA SER A 4 16.66 -13.92 -5.77
C SER A 4 15.40 -13.09 -5.57
N ALA A 5 15.45 -12.06 -4.72
CA ALA A 5 14.35 -11.10 -4.59
C ALA A 5 14.39 -10.19 -5.82
N GLU A 6 13.40 -10.31 -6.71
CA GLU A 6 13.27 -9.43 -7.86
C GLU A 6 12.64 -8.11 -7.42
N HIS A 7 13.36 -7.01 -7.61
CA HIS A 7 12.88 -5.65 -7.31
C HIS A 7 12.32 -5.01 -8.59
N THR A 8 11.01 -4.75 -8.64
CA THR A 8 10.38 -4.02 -9.76
C THR A 8 10.16 -2.56 -9.37
N LEU A 9 10.77 -1.63 -10.12
CA LEU A 9 10.52 -0.19 -9.97
C LEU A 9 9.44 0.24 -10.98
N SER A 10 8.36 0.84 -10.49
CA SER A 10 7.32 1.40 -11.35
C SER A 10 7.12 2.89 -11.04
N GLN A 11 7.25 3.74 -12.06
CA GLN A 11 7.06 5.18 -11.96
C GLN A 11 5.74 5.57 -12.64
N ASP A 12 4.91 6.33 -11.91
CA ASP A 12 3.63 6.83 -12.40
C ASP A 12 3.71 8.30 -12.77
N MET A 13 3.32 8.62 -14.00
CA MET A 13 3.11 9.99 -14.50
C MET A 13 1.60 10.27 -14.51
N GLY A 14 1.03 10.66 -13.36
CA GLY A 14 -0.41 10.94 -13.25
C GLY A 14 -0.82 11.48 -11.88
N SER A 15 -1.91 12.27 -11.83
CA SER A 15 -2.40 12.84 -10.57
C SER A 15 -2.86 11.73 -9.60
N GLY A 16 -2.60 11.90 -8.30
CA GLY A 16 -2.98 10.95 -7.24
C GLY A 16 -4.48 10.84 -6.97
N LYS A 17 -5.35 11.32 -7.88
CA LYS A 17 -6.82 11.32 -7.76
C LYS A 17 -7.49 10.12 -8.43
N SER A 18 -6.74 9.20 -9.02
CA SER A 18 -7.30 8.08 -9.79
C SER A 18 -6.53 6.78 -9.59
N MET A 19 -7.26 5.66 -9.53
CA MET A 19 -6.72 4.31 -9.59
C MET A 19 -6.23 3.92 -11.00
N ALA A 20 -6.45 4.78 -12.00
CA ALA A 20 -6.14 4.49 -13.40
C ALA A 20 -4.64 4.52 -13.74
N ARG A 21 -3.76 4.90 -12.80
CA ARG A 21 -2.32 5.05 -13.03
C ARG A 21 -1.66 3.69 -13.28
N MET A 22 -0.80 3.62 -14.29
CA MET A 22 -0.25 2.36 -14.79
C MET A 22 0.63 1.64 -13.76
N GLY A 23 1.48 2.37 -13.06
CA GLY A 23 2.34 1.84 -12.01
C GLY A 23 1.57 1.38 -10.78
N LEU A 24 0.53 2.11 -10.36
CA LEU A 24 -0.38 1.62 -9.33
C LEU A 24 -1.07 0.33 -9.77
N LYS A 25 -1.60 0.25 -11.00
CA LYS A 25 -2.21 -0.98 -11.54
C LYS A 25 -1.22 -2.14 -11.58
N GLN A 26 0.02 -1.91 -12.02
CA GLN A 26 1.07 -2.92 -12.05
C GLN A 26 1.43 -3.40 -10.65
N MET A 27 1.59 -2.48 -9.70
CA MET A 27 1.84 -2.81 -8.29
C MET A 27 0.68 -3.65 -7.70
N MET A 28 -0.56 -3.24 -7.92
CA MET A 28 -1.75 -3.98 -7.46
C MET A 28 -1.75 -5.40 -8.05
N ARG A 29 -1.42 -5.52 -9.34
CA ARG A 29 -1.33 -6.83 -10.00
C ARG A 29 -0.20 -7.69 -9.42
N ALA A 30 0.99 -7.13 -9.22
CA ALA A 30 2.12 -7.86 -8.64
C ALA A 30 1.81 -8.37 -7.21
N VAL A 31 1.11 -7.58 -6.40
CA VAL A 31 0.63 -8.00 -5.07
C VAL A 31 -0.44 -9.09 -5.19
N LYS A 32 -1.42 -8.91 -6.08
CA LYS A 32 -2.49 -9.89 -6.31
C LYS A 32 -1.95 -11.25 -6.75
N ASP A 33 -0.96 -11.22 -7.64
CA ASP A 33 -0.33 -12.41 -8.22
C ASP A 33 0.73 -13.03 -7.26
N GLY A 34 0.93 -12.45 -6.07
CA GLY A 34 1.88 -12.93 -5.06
C GLY A 34 3.36 -12.69 -5.40
N LEU A 35 3.63 -11.90 -6.44
CA LEU A 35 4.97 -11.54 -6.89
C LEU A 35 5.61 -10.47 -5.98
N ALA A 36 4.80 -9.65 -5.33
CA ALA A 36 5.25 -8.63 -4.39
C ALA A 36 4.58 -8.81 -3.02
N GLN A 37 5.41 -8.92 -1.97
CA GLN A 37 4.96 -8.98 -0.56
C GLN A 37 5.18 -7.65 0.18
N ALA A 38 5.95 -6.74 -0.42
CA ALA A 38 6.21 -5.42 0.12
C ALA A 38 6.10 -4.37 -1.00
N VAL A 39 5.53 -3.23 -0.67
CA VAL A 39 5.43 -2.04 -1.53
C VAL A 39 6.23 -0.93 -0.87
N LEU A 40 7.23 -0.40 -1.57
CA LEU A 40 8.04 0.70 -1.10
C LEU A 40 7.56 2.00 -1.74
N VAL A 41 7.27 3.02 -0.94
CA VAL A 41 6.91 4.36 -1.40
C VAL A 41 7.64 5.42 -0.61
N GLN A 42 7.74 6.62 -1.17
CA GLN A 42 8.34 7.76 -0.47
C GLN A 42 7.51 8.15 0.77
N ASN A 43 6.20 8.33 0.55
CA ASN A 43 5.18 8.68 1.55
C ASN A 43 3.79 8.34 0.97
N LEU A 44 2.71 8.48 1.75
CA LEU A 44 1.36 8.07 1.31
C LEU A 44 0.82 8.86 0.11
N THR A 45 1.31 10.08 -0.12
CA THR A 45 0.86 10.91 -1.25
C THR A 45 1.22 10.30 -2.62
N ARG A 46 2.25 9.44 -2.67
CA ARG A 46 2.63 8.68 -3.86
C ARG A 46 1.59 7.65 -4.25
N LEU A 47 0.80 7.16 -3.30
CA LEU A 47 -0.35 6.29 -3.55
C LEU A 47 -1.58 7.13 -3.87
N SER A 48 -1.97 8.04 -2.97
CA SER A 48 -3.07 8.96 -3.23
C SER A 48 -3.10 10.13 -2.22
N HIS A 49 -3.64 11.26 -2.67
CA HIS A 49 -4.01 12.37 -1.78
C HIS A 49 -5.47 12.26 -1.28
N ASP A 50 -6.27 11.39 -1.90
CA ASP A 50 -7.66 11.13 -1.53
C ASP A 50 -7.70 10.03 -0.45
N PRO A 51 -8.20 10.32 0.77
CA PRO A 51 -8.28 9.34 1.85
C PRO A 51 -9.11 8.10 1.50
N ALA A 52 -10.16 8.22 0.69
CA ALA A 52 -11.01 7.08 0.31
C ALA A 52 -10.29 6.14 -0.67
N ILE A 53 -9.51 6.70 -1.60
CA ILE A 53 -8.66 5.91 -2.51
C ILE A 53 -7.53 5.25 -1.72
N LEU A 54 -6.85 6.02 -0.87
CA LEU A 54 -5.78 5.50 -0.02
C LEU A 54 -6.26 4.35 0.87
N MET A 55 -7.43 4.49 1.49
CA MET A 55 -8.06 3.44 2.29
C MET A 55 -8.24 2.16 1.47
N LYS A 56 -8.80 2.26 0.25
CA LYS A 56 -9.00 1.10 -0.63
C LYS A 56 -7.69 0.41 -1.03
N ILE A 57 -6.62 1.17 -1.27
CA ILE A 57 -5.30 0.61 -1.59
C ILE A 57 -4.75 -0.16 -0.39
N LEU A 58 -4.79 0.43 0.81
CA LEU A 58 -4.29 -0.19 2.02
C LEU A 58 -5.11 -1.42 2.44
N GLU A 59 -6.43 -1.39 2.26
CA GLU A 59 -7.28 -2.57 2.48
C GLU A 59 -6.91 -3.69 1.51
N PHE A 60 -6.65 -3.35 0.24
CA PHE A 60 -6.19 -4.33 -0.73
C PHE A 60 -4.84 -4.94 -0.33
N LEU A 61 -3.87 -4.15 0.13
CA LEU A 61 -2.59 -4.68 0.62
C LEU A 61 -2.83 -5.62 1.82
N GLN A 62 -3.70 -5.22 2.75
CA GLN A 62 -4.06 -6.03 3.91
C GLN A 62 -4.68 -7.37 3.52
N ASP A 63 -5.60 -7.36 2.56
CA ASP A 63 -6.29 -8.56 2.06
C ASP A 63 -5.35 -9.53 1.34
N HIS A 64 -4.18 -9.07 0.89
CA HIS A 64 -3.17 -9.86 0.19
C HIS A 64 -1.90 -10.09 1.03
N ASN A 65 -1.92 -9.80 2.33
CA ASN A 65 -0.77 -9.92 3.23
C ASN A 65 0.49 -9.19 2.72
N ALA A 66 0.30 -8.09 1.99
CA ALA A 66 1.40 -7.22 1.55
C ALA A 66 1.58 -6.05 2.52
N VAL A 67 2.83 -5.68 2.75
CA VAL A 67 3.20 -4.56 3.65
C VAL A 67 3.58 -3.33 2.86
N LEU A 68 3.20 -2.16 3.35
CA LEU A 68 3.62 -0.86 2.85
C LEU A 68 4.77 -0.35 3.71
N ILE A 69 5.83 0.11 3.05
CA ILE A 69 7.00 0.72 3.69
C ILE A 69 7.17 2.12 3.11
N THR A 70 7.27 3.12 3.99
CA THR A 70 7.60 4.50 3.63
C THR A 70 9.09 4.75 3.83
N THR A 71 9.74 5.45 2.89
CA THR A 71 11.18 5.76 2.99
C THR A 71 11.49 7.15 3.52
N GLU A 72 10.54 8.08 3.46
CA GLU A 72 10.77 9.50 3.83
C GLU A 72 9.72 10.02 4.83
N SER A 73 8.94 9.14 5.44
CA SER A 73 7.92 9.50 6.43
C SER A 73 7.66 8.35 7.40
N ASP A 74 7.16 8.68 8.60
CA ASP A 74 6.60 7.70 9.51
C ASP A 74 5.17 7.35 9.05
N LEU A 75 4.97 6.10 8.63
CA LEU A 75 3.70 5.62 8.10
C LEU A 75 2.57 5.70 9.13
N ARG A 76 2.83 5.36 10.40
CA ARG A 76 1.79 5.42 11.44
C ARG A 76 1.39 6.86 11.71
N TYR A 77 2.35 7.78 11.74
CA TYR A 77 2.08 9.20 11.89
C TYR A 77 1.23 9.75 10.73
N GLU A 78 1.55 9.40 9.47
CA GLU A 78 0.74 9.81 8.32
C GLU A 78 -0.70 9.26 8.41
N LEU A 79 -0.88 8.01 8.85
CA LEU A 79 -2.18 7.38 9.01
C LEU A 79 -2.99 8.00 10.16
N TYR A 80 -2.34 8.35 11.26
CA TYR A 80 -2.94 9.04 12.38
C TYR A 80 -3.51 10.40 11.95
N ILE A 81 -2.70 11.23 11.28
CA ILE A 81 -3.11 12.55 10.78
C ILE A 81 -4.29 12.43 9.80
N LYS A 82 -4.34 11.36 9.01
CA LYS A 82 -5.43 11.09 8.05
C LYS A 82 -6.66 10.42 8.67
N GLY A 83 -6.63 10.10 9.96
CA GLY A 83 -7.72 9.41 10.66
C GLY A 83 -7.96 7.97 10.19
N LEU A 84 -6.96 7.33 9.57
CA LEU A 84 -7.08 6.00 8.96
C LEU A 84 -6.55 4.86 9.84
N GLU A 85 -5.69 5.15 10.81
CA GLU A 85 -5.05 4.12 11.64
C GLU A 85 -6.07 3.20 12.34
N GLN A 86 -7.07 3.79 13.00
CA GLN A 86 -8.08 3.05 13.76
C GLN A 86 -8.95 2.13 12.90
N HIS A 87 -9.18 2.50 11.63
CA HIS A 87 -9.91 1.67 10.68
C HIS A 87 -9.19 0.34 10.46
N PHE A 88 -7.88 0.39 10.20
CA PHE A 88 -7.09 -0.80 9.90
C PHE A 88 -6.80 -1.66 11.13
N LEU A 89 -6.61 -1.05 12.30
CA LEU A 89 -6.53 -1.78 13.57
C LEU A 89 -7.80 -2.60 13.82
N ARG A 90 -8.97 -1.97 13.66
CA ARG A 90 -10.26 -2.64 13.81
C ARG A 90 -10.44 -3.74 12.78
N ARG A 91 -10.12 -3.47 11.52
CA ARG A 91 -10.23 -4.44 10.43
C ARG A 91 -9.32 -5.66 10.65
N ALA A 92 -8.09 -5.44 11.10
CA ALA A 92 -7.15 -6.49 11.46
C ALA A 92 -7.73 -7.42 12.53
N ALA A 93 -8.24 -6.84 13.63
CA ALA A 93 -8.85 -7.59 14.71
C ALA A 93 -10.11 -8.36 14.26
N GLN A 94 -10.97 -7.74 13.44
CA GLN A 94 -12.22 -8.36 12.98
C GLN A 94 -12.01 -9.50 11.99
N LYS A 95 -11.00 -9.38 11.12
CA LYS A 95 -10.76 -10.35 10.04
C LYS A 95 -9.62 -11.33 10.33
N GLY A 96 -8.93 -11.19 11.47
CA GLY A 96 -7.72 -11.95 11.77
C GLY A 96 -6.57 -11.64 10.80
N LEU A 97 -6.55 -10.43 10.23
CA LEU A 97 -5.51 -9.99 9.29
C LEU A 97 -4.36 -9.31 10.04
N ARG A 98 -3.18 -9.26 9.40
CA ARG A 98 -2.08 -8.41 9.85
C ARG A 98 -2.35 -6.96 9.47
N LEU A 99 -1.65 -6.01 10.08
CA LEU A 99 -1.62 -4.65 9.56
C LEU A 99 -0.84 -4.63 8.24
N PRO A 100 -1.22 -3.79 7.27
CA PRO A 100 -0.49 -3.66 6.02
C PRO A 100 0.78 -2.79 6.18
N TRP A 101 1.36 -2.70 7.38
CA TRP A 101 2.60 -2.02 7.73
C TRP A 101 3.24 -2.59 8.99
#